data_AF-A0A822AJY3-F1
#
_entry.id   AF-A0A822AJY3-F1
#
_cell.length_a   1.000
_cell.length_b   1.000
_cell.length_c   1.000
_cell.angle_alpha   90.00
_cell.angle_beta   90.00
_cell.angle_gamma   90.00
#
_symmetry.space_group_name_H-M   'P 1'
#
loop_
_entity.id
_entity.type
_entity.pdbx_description
1 polymer ?
#
loop_
_entity_poly.entity_id
_entity_poly.type
_entity_poly.pdbx_seq_one_letter_code
_entity_poly.pdbx_strand_id
1 'polypeptide(L)'
;DEKTLIPRLELDKNINTKSLKLDKKNQDIYNRNPHLREIFISGGSKVDIQKIFNKESRFLNLQSPPFNRKTIVQQPITTEHWGTRKLLLTDIEFLTNYGRARKYLVIYIGAAPGIHINYLSELFPDLEFVLIDTKKVETKNTPTIHLPSPEFLADLAKDYSKPRQESSLICDIHAFGAQDDIDENLAIDMVNQKEWHLSMKPSASLLTLHFSRTQNRLQYFEGDLILEPWGSRHPSGCRLVVQKGARMIDYNIKNLKSCMDYFQNVLRTNYYEHDVKDLNTDGLDHCYDCRSEIFILSRYLEK
;
A
#
# COMPACT_ATOMS: atom_id res chain seq x y z
N ASP A 1 7.26 -14.07 -2.97
CA ASP A 1 7.70 -12.67 -2.96
C ASP A 1 8.24 -12.25 -1.58
N GLU A 2 8.79 -13.19 -0.79
CA GLU A 2 9.14 -13.01 0.63
C GLU A 2 10.55 -12.44 0.79
N LYS A 3 10.82 -11.30 0.16
CA LYS A 3 12.18 -10.76 0.03
C LYS A 3 12.89 -10.48 1.37
N THR A 4 12.13 -10.29 2.44
CA THR A 4 12.67 -9.94 3.77
C THR A 4 12.47 -11.02 4.83
N LEU A 5 11.79 -12.14 4.52
CA LEU A 5 11.57 -13.22 5.49
C LEU A 5 12.89 -13.90 5.88
N ILE A 6 13.70 -14.29 4.89
CA ILE A 6 14.98 -14.97 5.13
C ILE A 6 15.91 -14.10 5.98
N PRO A 7 16.17 -12.82 5.65
CA PRO A 7 16.95 -11.92 6.52
C PRO A 7 16.42 -11.83 7.96
N ARG A 8 15.10 -11.79 8.16
CA ARG A 8 14.50 -11.77 9.51
C ARG A 8 14.78 -13.08 10.27
N LEU A 9 14.60 -14.22 9.62
CA LEU A 9 14.86 -15.53 10.23
C LEU A 9 16.35 -15.72 10.57
N GLU A 10 17.25 -15.19 9.77
CA GLU A 10 18.69 -15.17 10.06
C GLU A 10 19.03 -14.26 11.24
N LEU A 11 18.43 -13.07 11.28
CA LEU A 11 18.55 -12.16 12.41
C LEU A 11 18.09 -12.84 13.72
N ASP A 12 16.94 -13.50 13.70
CA ASP A 12 16.37 -14.19 14.87
C ASP A 12 17.30 -15.28 15.43
N LYS A 13 18.09 -15.96 14.58
CA LYS A 13 19.07 -16.96 15.01
C LYS A 13 20.30 -16.36 15.68
N ASN A 14 20.65 -15.12 15.34
CA ASN A 14 21.89 -14.48 15.74
C ASN A 14 21.72 -13.55 16.97
N ILE A 15 20.49 -13.23 17.36
CA ILE A 15 20.23 -12.36 18.50
C ILE A 15 20.38 -13.12 19.82
N ASN A 16 21.27 -12.64 20.69
CA ASN A 16 21.31 -13.07 22.08
C ASN A 16 20.25 -12.32 22.89
N THR A 17 19.04 -12.86 23.02
CA THR A 17 17.94 -12.20 23.75
C THR A 17 18.27 -11.87 25.21
N LYS A 18 19.17 -12.63 25.85
CA LYS A 18 19.62 -12.34 27.23
C LYS A 18 20.40 -11.01 27.33
N SER A 19 21.08 -10.59 26.26
CA SER A 19 21.82 -9.33 26.26
C SER A 19 20.90 -8.10 26.22
N LEU A 20 19.65 -8.26 25.79
CA LEU A 20 18.66 -7.18 25.69
C LEU A 20 18.13 -6.72 27.06
N LYS A 21 18.33 -7.50 28.13
CA LYS A 21 17.90 -7.18 29.51
C LYS A 21 16.43 -6.74 29.61
N LEU A 22 15.55 -7.39 28.87
CA LEU A 22 14.12 -7.07 28.85
C LEU A 22 13.47 -7.46 30.20
N ASP A 23 12.58 -6.61 30.70
CA ASP A 23 11.65 -7.02 31.76
C ASP A 23 10.66 -8.08 31.24
N LYS A 24 9.92 -8.70 32.15
CA LYS A 24 8.98 -9.79 31.80
C LYS A 24 7.96 -9.36 30.73
N LYS A 25 7.41 -8.14 30.83
CA LYS A 25 6.40 -7.63 29.90
C LYS A 25 7.00 -7.46 28.50
N ASN A 26 8.16 -6.82 28.41
CA ASN A 26 8.87 -6.61 27.16
C ASN A 26 9.35 -7.92 26.55
N GLN A 27 9.75 -8.90 27.36
CA GLN A 27 10.10 -10.24 26.89
C GLN A 27 8.90 -10.96 26.27
N ASP A 28 7.72 -10.86 26.88
CA ASP A 28 6.49 -11.45 26.34
C ASP A 28 6.10 -10.80 25.00
N ILE A 29 6.19 -9.47 24.89
CA ILE A 29 5.95 -8.76 23.63
C ILE A 29 6.98 -9.18 22.58
N TYR A 30 8.27 -9.20 22.90
CA TYR A 30 9.34 -9.60 21.99
C TYR A 30 9.13 -11.02 21.42
N ASN A 31 8.74 -11.96 22.29
CA ASN A 31 8.56 -13.36 21.89
C ASN A 31 7.36 -13.53 20.96
N ARG A 32 6.25 -12.85 21.25
CA ARG A 32 4.98 -12.98 20.52
C ARG A 32 4.88 -12.12 19.26
N ASN A 33 5.78 -11.15 19.08
CA ASN A 33 5.67 -10.19 17.99
C ASN A 33 6.98 -10.06 17.20
N PRO A 34 7.26 -11.01 16.28
CA PRO A 34 8.46 -11.01 15.46
C PRO A 34 8.70 -9.70 14.71
N HIS A 35 7.65 -9.04 14.21
CA HIS A 35 7.79 -7.81 13.42
C HIS A 35 8.15 -6.58 14.27
N LEU A 36 7.98 -6.63 15.59
CA LEU A 36 8.33 -5.54 16.52
C LEU A 36 9.74 -5.66 17.09
N ARG A 37 10.44 -6.76 16.83
CA ARG A 37 11.71 -7.08 17.49
C ARG A 37 12.79 -6.03 17.27
N GLU A 38 12.76 -5.30 16.14
CA GLU A 38 13.69 -4.22 15.84
C GLU A 38 13.73 -3.12 16.90
N ILE A 39 12.60 -2.82 17.56
CA ILE A 39 12.53 -1.83 18.63
C ILE A 39 13.45 -2.23 19.78
N PHE A 40 13.37 -3.49 20.21
CA PHE A 40 14.13 -4.00 21.34
C PHE A 40 15.62 -4.13 21.00
N ILE A 41 15.94 -4.58 19.79
CA ILE A 41 17.33 -4.76 19.35
C ILE A 41 18.04 -3.42 19.24
N SER A 42 17.34 -2.38 18.79
CA SER A 42 17.89 -1.03 18.62
C SER A 42 18.03 -0.25 19.94
N GLY A 43 17.78 -0.89 21.09
CA GLY A 43 17.84 -0.25 22.42
C GLY A 43 16.60 0.58 22.77
N GLY A 44 15.53 0.51 21.96
CA GLY A 44 14.23 1.10 22.27
C GLY A 44 13.59 0.38 23.45
N SER A 45 13.55 1.04 24.61
CA SER A 45 13.21 0.36 25.87
C SER A 45 11.71 0.34 26.18
N LYS A 46 10.87 1.02 25.38
CA LYS A 46 9.44 1.16 25.67
C LYS A 46 8.61 1.01 24.41
N VAL A 47 7.88 -0.10 24.36
CA VAL A 47 6.76 -0.27 23.44
C VAL A 47 5.56 0.49 24.01
N ASP A 48 5.08 1.46 23.26
CA ASP A 48 3.82 2.12 23.57
C ASP A 48 2.65 1.20 23.19
N ILE A 49 2.07 0.55 24.20
CA ILE A 49 0.92 -0.35 24.04
C ILE A 49 -0.43 0.38 24.05
N GLN A 50 -0.45 1.70 24.30
CA GLN A 50 -1.69 2.47 24.41
C GLN A 50 -2.12 3.08 23.07
N LYS A 51 -1.36 2.83 22.00
CA LYS A 51 -1.66 3.42 20.70
C LYS A 51 -2.91 2.79 20.11
N ILE A 52 -3.96 3.60 20.02
CA ILE A 52 -5.24 3.21 19.41
C ILE A 52 -5.06 3.16 17.89
N PHE A 53 -5.43 2.03 17.29
CA PHE A 53 -5.53 1.90 15.85
C PHE A 53 -6.94 2.22 15.38
N ASN A 54 -7.06 3.15 14.44
CA ASN A 54 -8.33 3.64 13.90
C ASN A 54 -8.23 3.91 12.39
N LYS A 55 -9.29 4.46 11.79
CA LYS A 55 -9.31 4.79 10.36
C LYS A 55 -8.18 5.74 9.96
N GLU A 56 -7.90 6.74 10.81
CA GLU A 56 -6.86 7.73 10.60
C GLU A 56 -5.46 7.11 10.58
N SER A 57 -5.28 5.97 11.25
CA SER A 57 -4.02 5.21 11.24
C SER A 57 -3.67 4.65 9.87
N ARG A 58 -4.63 4.57 8.94
CA ARG A 58 -4.42 4.08 7.56
C ARG A 58 -3.85 5.15 6.62
N PHE A 59 -3.80 6.41 7.05
CA PHE A 59 -3.36 7.52 6.22
C PHE A 59 -2.04 8.12 6.68
N LEU A 60 -1.23 8.58 5.72
CA LEU A 60 0.03 9.26 6.00
C LEU A 60 -0.26 10.63 6.60
N ASN A 61 0.12 10.82 7.86
CA ASN A 61 0.02 12.13 8.51
C ASN A 61 1.18 13.04 8.08
N LEU A 62 0.90 14.04 7.24
CA LEU A 62 1.88 15.04 6.76
C LEU A 62 2.36 16.03 7.83
N GLN A 63 1.79 15.98 9.04
CA GLN A 63 2.24 16.72 10.24
C GLN A 63 3.11 15.86 11.16
N SER A 64 3.50 14.65 10.74
CA SER A 64 4.37 13.79 11.54
C SER A 64 5.72 14.45 11.81
N PRO A 65 6.39 14.11 12.93
CA PRO A 65 7.71 14.64 13.23
C PRO A 65 8.70 14.40 12.07
N PRO A 66 9.61 15.35 11.80
CA PRO A 66 10.64 15.15 10.81
C PRO A 66 11.54 13.97 11.22
N PHE A 67 11.85 13.09 10.28
CA PHE A 67 12.67 11.91 10.52
C PHE A 67 14.01 12.04 9.80
N ASN A 68 15.11 11.79 10.51
CA ASN A 68 16.46 11.89 9.96
C ASN A 68 17.02 10.49 9.67
N ARG A 69 17.19 10.16 8.38
CA ARG A 69 17.69 8.83 7.96
C ARG A 69 19.10 8.48 8.44
N LYS A 70 19.93 9.45 8.86
CA LYS A 70 21.32 9.17 9.27
C LYS A 70 21.42 8.23 10.49
N THR A 71 20.36 8.08 11.27
CA THR A 71 20.28 7.13 12.39
C THR A 71 19.89 5.70 11.99
N ILE A 72 19.47 5.46 10.73
CA ILE A 72 18.88 4.18 10.28
C ILE A 72 19.93 3.10 9.95
N VAL A 73 21.13 3.47 9.49
CA VAL A 73 22.09 2.56 8.81
C VAL A 73 22.50 1.32 9.66
N GLN A 74 22.10 1.25 10.93
CA GLN A 74 22.43 0.17 11.86
C GLN A 74 21.21 -0.59 12.41
N GLN A 75 19.97 -0.23 12.07
CA GLN A 75 18.80 -0.91 12.64
C GLN A 75 18.44 -2.18 11.85
N PRO A 76 18.19 -3.31 12.52
CA PRO A 76 17.65 -4.49 11.87
C PRO A 76 16.24 -4.20 11.33
N ILE A 77 15.86 -4.84 10.23
CA ILE A 77 14.52 -4.77 9.67
C ILE A 77 13.78 -6.05 10.03
N THR A 78 12.68 -5.94 10.77
CA THR A 78 11.86 -7.09 11.16
C THR A 78 10.52 -7.17 10.45
N THR A 79 10.10 -6.12 9.73
CA THR A 79 8.87 -6.11 8.93
C THR A 79 9.00 -6.89 7.63
N GLU A 80 7.91 -7.50 7.19
CA GLU A 80 7.88 -8.29 5.96
C GLU A 80 7.41 -7.49 4.73
N HIS A 81 7.92 -7.85 3.56
CA HIS A 81 7.47 -7.31 2.27
C HIS A 81 6.81 -8.41 1.45
N TRP A 82 5.49 -8.34 1.30
CA TRP A 82 4.68 -9.30 0.55
C TRP A 82 3.90 -8.55 -0.53
N GLY A 83 4.50 -8.38 -1.71
CA GLY A 83 3.98 -7.49 -2.77
C GLY A 83 2.54 -7.81 -3.19
N THR A 84 2.22 -9.07 -3.45
CA THR A 84 0.85 -9.48 -3.83
C THR A 84 -0.17 -9.25 -2.71
N ARG A 85 0.19 -9.55 -1.45
CA ARG A 85 -0.69 -9.32 -0.28
C ARG A 85 -0.94 -7.83 -0.05
N LYS A 86 0.11 -7.02 -0.20
CA LYS A 86 0.06 -5.55 -0.17
C LYS A 86 -0.95 -5.00 -1.19
N LEU A 87 -0.85 -5.43 -2.45
CA LEU A 87 -1.78 -4.99 -3.50
C LEU A 87 -3.21 -5.41 -3.19
N LEU A 88 -3.43 -6.70 -2.88
CA LEU A 88 -4.76 -7.23 -2.56
C LEU A 88 -5.45 -6.46 -1.43
N LEU A 89 -4.77 -6.23 -0.30
CA LEU A 89 -5.37 -5.54 0.84
C LEU A 89 -5.66 -4.07 0.55
N THR A 90 -4.78 -3.40 -0.21
CA THR A 90 -5.00 -2.02 -0.62
C THR A 90 -6.21 -1.91 -1.55
N ASP A 91 -6.35 -2.85 -2.50
CA ASP A 91 -7.49 -2.90 -3.41
C ASP A 91 -8.79 -3.21 -2.65
N ILE A 92 -8.79 -4.15 -1.69
CA ILE A 92 -9.93 -4.43 -0.81
C ILE A 92 -10.33 -3.17 -0.03
N GLU A 93 -9.36 -2.47 0.59
CA GLU A 93 -9.64 -1.24 1.34
C GLU A 93 -10.27 -0.17 0.45
N PHE A 94 -9.73 0.02 -0.76
CA PHE A 94 -10.26 0.98 -1.71
C PHE A 94 -11.67 0.60 -2.18
N LEU A 95 -11.90 -0.63 -2.65
CA LEU A 95 -13.19 -1.07 -3.16
C LEU A 95 -14.27 -1.21 -2.06
N THR A 96 -13.86 -1.45 -0.81
CA THR A 96 -14.79 -1.40 0.33
C THR A 96 -15.34 0.00 0.51
N ASN A 97 -14.48 1.02 0.44
CA ASN A 97 -14.86 2.42 0.69
C ASN A 97 -15.49 3.12 -0.53
N TYR A 98 -15.07 2.75 -1.75
CA TYR A 98 -15.42 3.48 -2.99
C TYR A 98 -16.12 2.62 -4.03
N GLY A 99 -16.01 1.29 -3.95
CA GLY A 99 -16.74 0.36 -4.80
C GLY A 99 -18.21 0.32 -4.41
N ARG A 100 -19.09 0.81 -5.28
CA ARG A 100 -20.53 0.82 -5.05
C ARG A 100 -21.17 -0.47 -5.55
N ALA A 101 -22.24 -0.90 -4.88
CA ALA A 101 -23.03 -2.03 -5.35
C ALA A 101 -23.85 -1.66 -6.60
N ARG A 102 -24.16 -2.65 -7.44
CA ARG A 102 -24.91 -2.60 -8.72
C ARG A 102 -24.10 -2.08 -9.92
N LYS A 103 -23.65 -3.00 -10.79
CA LYS A 103 -23.08 -2.73 -12.13
C LYS A 103 -22.08 -1.56 -12.11
N TYR A 104 -21.13 -1.67 -11.19
CA TYR A 104 -20.10 -0.67 -10.99
C TYR A 104 -18.80 -1.17 -11.61
N LEU A 105 -18.19 -0.32 -12.43
CA LEU A 105 -17.01 -0.70 -13.21
C LEU A 105 -15.72 -0.35 -12.49
N VAL A 106 -14.81 -1.31 -12.40
CA VAL A 106 -13.43 -1.11 -11.95
C VAL A 106 -12.52 -1.19 -13.17
N ILE A 107 -11.95 -0.05 -13.55
CA ILE A 107 -10.93 0.03 -14.59
C ILE A 107 -9.57 -0.13 -13.90
N TYR A 108 -8.86 -1.22 -14.17
CA TYR A 108 -7.55 -1.49 -13.58
C TYR A 108 -6.47 -1.39 -14.66
N ILE A 109 -5.62 -0.38 -14.58
CA ILE A 109 -4.51 -0.14 -15.51
C ILE A 109 -3.19 -0.51 -14.82
N GLY A 110 -2.34 -1.27 -15.49
CA GLY A 110 -1.16 -1.89 -14.86
C GLY A 110 -1.53 -3.18 -14.13
N ALA A 111 -2.45 -3.97 -14.71
CA ALA A 111 -3.03 -5.13 -14.05
C ALA A 111 -2.14 -6.38 -14.05
N ALA A 112 -1.05 -6.46 -14.82
CA ALA A 112 -0.23 -7.68 -14.93
C ALA A 112 0.74 -7.85 -13.73
N PRO A 113 0.99 -9.08 -13.25
CA PRO A 113 0.40 -10.34 -13.73
C PRO A 113 -1.03 -10.57 -13.24
N GLY A 114 -1.51 -9.80 -12.26
CA GLY A 114 -2.94 -9.73 -11.90
C GLY A 114 -3.49 -10.94 -11.14
N ILE A 115 -2.63 -11.84 -10.65
CA ILE A 115 -3.05 -13.09 -10.00
C ILE A 115 -4.04 -12.83 -8.84
N HIS A 116 -3.82 -11.78 -8.04
CA HIS A 116 -4.69 -11.42 -6.92
C HIS A 116 -6.06 -10.90 -7.35
N ILE A 117 -6.19 -10.43 -8.58
CA ILE A 117 -7.44 -9.84 -9.11
C ILE A 117 -8.52 -10.92 -9.28
N ASN A 118 -8.14 -12.17 -9.55
CA ASN A 118 -9.11 -13.28 -9.56
C ASN A 118 -9.81 -13.38 -8.19
N TYR A 119 -9.03 -13.39 -7.10
CA TYR A 119 -9.55 -13.44 -5.74
C TYR A 119 -10.35 -12.17 -5.38
N LEU A 120 -9.87 -11.00 -5.82
CA LEU A 120 -10.59 -9.74 -5.64
C LEU A 120 -11.98 -9.78 -6.30
N SER A 121 -12.11 -10.37 -7.49
CA SER A 121 -13.40 -10.51 -8.19
C SER A 121 -14.38 -11.44 -7.47
N GLU A 122 -13.88 -12.43 -6.73
CA GLU A 122 -14.69 -13.33 -5.90
C GLU A 122 -15.21 -12.62 -4.65
N LEU A 123 -14.41 -11.73 -4.05
CA LEU A 123 -14.82 -10.90 -2.92
C LEU A 123 -15.84 -9.81 -3.32
N PHE A 124 -15.77 -9.32 -4.55
CA PHE A 124 -16.64 -8.27 -5.03
C PHE A 124 -17.46 -8.72 -6.25
N PRO A 125 -18.40 -9.67 -6.10
CA PRO A 125 -19.11 -10.28 -7.23
C PRO A 125 -20.04 -9.32 -7.98
N ASP A 126 -20.41 -8.19 -7.37
CA ASP A 126 -21.25 -7.15 -7.97
C ASP A 126 -20.45 -6.12 -8.80
N LEU A 127 -19.12 -6.24 -8.83
CA LEU A 127 -18.24 -5.36 -9.58
C LEU A 127 -17.83 -6.03 -10.91
N GLU A 128 -17.76 -5.22 -11.96
CA GLU A 128 -17.19 -5.61 -13.25
C GLU A 128 -15.78 -5.04 -13.35
N PHE A 129 -14.82 -5.84 -13.75
CA PHE A 129 -13.42 -5.48 -13.87
C PHE A 129 -13.01 -5.41 -15.34
N VAL A 130 -12.33 -4.33 -15.71
CA VAL A 130 -11.65 -4.21 -17.01
C VAL A 130 -10.16 -4.09 -16.71
N LEU A 131 -9.40 -5.13 -17.05
CA LEU A 131 -7.98 -5.24 -16.72
C LEU A 131 -7.13 -4.95 -17.93
N ILE A 132 -6.23 -3.99 -17.78
CA ILE A 132 -5.49 -3.40 -18.89
C ILE A 132 -4.02 -3.36 -18.52
N ASP A 133 -3.19 -3.95 -19.37
CA ASP A 133 -1.74 -3.94 -19.21
C ASP A 133 -1.08 -4.13 -20.59
N THR A 134 0.16 -3.66 -20.73
CA THR A 134 0.98 -3.94 -21.91
C THR A 134 1.60 -5.34 -21.84
N LYS A 135 1.75 -5.90 -20.64
CA LYS A 135 2.19 -7.27 -20.36
C LYS A 135 1.00 -8.21 -20.30
N LYS A 136 1.28 -9.50 -20.41
CA LYS A 136 0.26 -10.54 -20.29
C LYS A 136 -0.32 -10.58 -18.87
N VAL A 137 -1.64 -10.46 -18.76
CA VAL A 137 -2.38 -10.66 -17.52
C VAL A 137 -2.67 -12.16 -17.34
N GLU A 138 -2.34 -12.71 -16.18
CA GLU A 138 -2.51 -14.13 -15.81
C GLU A 138 -3.81 -14.36 -15.03
N THR A 139 -4.90 -13.74 -15.48
CA THR A 139 -6.23 -13.87 -14.90
C THR A 139 -7.14 -14.71 -15.79
N LYS A 140 -8.17 -15.32 -15.18
CA LYS A 140 -9.20 -16.02 -15.95
C LYS A 140 -10.21 -14.99 -16.46
N ASN A 141 -10.57 -15.09 -17.74
CA ASN A 141 -11.70 -14.34 -18.27
C ASN A 141 -12.99 -14.92 -17.66
N THR A 142 -13.79 -14.07 -17.03
CA THR A 142 -15.05 -14.45 -16.39
C THR A 142 -16.13 -13.44 -16.83
N PRO A 143 -17.42 -13.70 -16.58
CA PRO A 143 -18.45 -12.70 -16.84
C PRO A 143 -18.22 -11.34 -16.16
N THR A 144 -17.42 -11.31 -15.08
CA THR A 144 -17.08 -10.11 -14.31
C THR A 144 -15.66 -9.58 -14.60
N ILE A 145 -14.83 -10.27 -15.39
CA ILE A 145 -13.46 -9.83 -15.71
C ILE A 145 -13.29 -9.76 -17.23
N HIS A 146 -13.06 -8.56 -17.75
CA HIS A 146 -12.82 -8.29 -19.16
C HIS A 146 -11.35 -7.94 -19.41
N LEU A 147 -10.77 -8.58 -20.43
CA LEU A 147 -9.36 -8.41 -20.84
C LEU A 147 -9.31 -7.79 -22.25
N PRO A 148 -9.46 -6.47 -22.40
CA PRO A 148 -9.30 -5.80 -23.69
C PRO A 148 -7.85 -5.92 -24.21
N SER A 149 -7.67 -5.80 -25.52
CA SER A 149 -6.34 -5.77 -26.14
C SER A 149 -5.55 -4.54 -25.65
N PRO A 150 -4.22 -4.65 -25.42
CA PRO A 150 -3.38 -3.53 -24.99
C PRO A 150 -3.41 -2.31 -25.92
N GLU A 151 -3.73 -2.51 -27.20
CA GLU A 151 -3.90 -1.43 -28.19
C GLU A 151 -5.03 -0.45 -27.82
N PHE A 152 -5.98 -0.88 -26.97
CA PHE A 152 -7.04 -0.02 -26.46
C PHE A 152 -6.58 1.02 -25.44
N LEU A 153 -5.36 0.95 -24.91
CA LEU A 153 -4.88 1.90 -23.89
C LEU A 153 -4.91 3.36 -24.39
N ALA A 154 -4.63 3.57 -25.68
CA ALA A 154 -4.66 4.89 -26.32
C ALA A 154 -6.09 5.44 -26.49
N ASP A 155 -7.07 4.57 -26.74
CA ASP A 155 -8.48 4.94 -26.94
C ASP A 155 -9.32 4.83 -25.64
N LEU A 156 -8.73 4.29 -24.57
CA LEU A 156 -9.39 3.97 -23.32
C LEU A 156 -10.07 5.18 -22.68
N ALA A 157 -9.35 6.30 -22.64
CA ALA A 157 -9.87 7.56 -22.12
C ALA A 157 -11.14 7.98 -22.86
N LYS A 158 -11.21 7.76 -24.17
CA LYS A 158 -12.36 8.12 -25.00
C LYS A 158 -13.55 7.19 -24.78
N ASP A 159 -13.31 5.88 -24.70
CA ASP A 159 -14.36 4.89 -24.51
C ASP A 159 -15.02 4.98 -23.13
N TYR A 160 -14.22 5.27 -22.10
CA TYR A 160 -14.70 5.39 -20.72
C TYR A 160 -15.00 6.84 -20.28
N SER A 161 -14.75 7.86 -21.13
CA SER A 161 -15.17 9.25 -20.86
C SER A 161 -16.68 9.46 -20.89
N LYS A 162 -17.43 8.56 -21.56
CA LYS A 162 -18.87 8.67 -21.71
C LYS A 162 -19.55 7.93 -20.55
N PRO A 163 -20.40 8.59 -19.75
CA PRO A 163 -21.06 7.97 -18.61
C PRO A 163 -22.09 6.94 -19.09
N ARG A 164 -21.63 5.71 -19.28
CA ARG A 164 -22.50 4.54 -19.46
C ARG A 164 -22.80 3.85 -18.13
N GLN A 165 -21.88 3.96 -17.18
CA GLN A 165 -21.96 3.47 -15.82
C GLN A 165 -21.00 4.22 -14.91
N GLU A 166 -21.23 4.21 -13.60
CA GLU A 166 -20.26 4.73 -12.65
C GLU A 166 -19.03 3.82 -12.60
N SER A 167 -17.86 4.43 -12.39
CA SER A 167 -16.60 3.69 -12.38
C SER A 167 -15.63 4.18 -11.32
N SER A 168 -14.73 3.28 -10.92
CA SER A 168 -13.48 3.59 -10.23
C SER A 168 -12.30 3.25 -11.12
N LEU A 169 -11.17 3.92 -10.87
CA LEU A 169 -9.92 3.67 -11.55
C LEU A 169 -8.87 3.20 -10.54
N ILE A 170 -8.22 2.08 -10.82
CA ILE A 170 -7.02 1.63 -10.09
C ILE A 170 -5.86 1.70 -11.08
N CYS A 171 -4.81 2.41 -10.72
CA CYS A 171 -3.59 2.51 -11.52
C CYS A 171 -2.40 1.94 -10.74
N ASP A 172 -1.81 0.89 -11.29
CA ASP A 172 -0.58 0.27 -10.80
C ASP A 172 0.46 0.13 -11.92
N ILE A 173 0.65 1.22 -12.66
CA ILE A 173 1.63 1.24 -13.74
C ILE A 173 3.03 1.47 -13.20
N HIS A 174 3.97 0.83 -13.89
CA HIS A 174 5.39 1.12 -13.78
C HIS A 174 5.92 1.18 -15.20
N ALA A 175 6.22 2.38 -15.71
CA ALA A 175 6.88 2.55 -16.99
C ALA A 175 8.27 1.90 -16.91
N PHE A 176 8.35 0.63 -17.31
CA PHE A 176 9.61 -0.02 -17.67
C PHE A 176 9.88 0.34 -19.14
N GLY A 177 10.19 1.60 -19.39
CA GLY A 177 10.65 2.09 -20.69
C GLY A 177 12.16 1.91 -20.86
N ALA A 178 12.63 2.01 -22.11
CA ALA A 178 14.04 1.94 -22.49
C ALA A 178 14.90 3.14 -21.98
N GLN A 179 14.32 4.06 -21.21
CA GLN A 179 15.05 5.12 -20.53
C GLN A 179 15.78 4.57 -19.30
N ASP A 180 17.09 4.82 -19.23
CA ASP A 180 17.94 4.45 -18.09
C ASP A 180 17.59 5.24 -16.79
N ASP A 181 16.79 6.32 -16.87
CA ASP A 181 16.43 7.14 -15.72
C ASP A 181 15.07 6.78 -15.10
N ILE A 182 15.13 6.28 -13.86
CA ILE A 182 13.98 5.95 -13.03
C ILE A 182 13.10 7.19 -12.77
N ASP A 183 13.67 8.37 -12.52
CA ASP A 183 12.88 9.56 -12.17
C ASP A 183 12.02 10.04 -13.37
N GLU A 184 12.55 9.91 -14.59
CA GLU A 184 11.81 10.26 -15.81
C GLU A 184 10.63 9.31 -16.06
N ASN A 185 10.86 8.00 -15.91
CA ASN A 185 9.81 6.99 -16.03
C ASN A 185 8.68 7.22 -15.01
N LEU A 186 9.02 7.53 -13.76
CA LEU A 186 8.04 7.83 -12.72
C LEU A 186 7.24 9.12 -13.02
N ALA A 187 7.87 10.12 -13.64
CA ALA A 187 7.18 11.34 -14.05
C ALA A 187 6.18 11.06 -15.18
N ILE A 188 6.53 10.20 -16.14
CA ILE A 188 5.63 9.77 -17.21
C ILE A 188 4.42 9.02 -16.63
N ASP A 189 4.65 8.08 -15.70
CA ASP A 189 3.58 7.35 -15.02
C ASP A 189 2.60 8.30 -14.32
N MET A 190 3.14 9.32 -13.64
CA MET A 190 2.33 10.33 -12.98
C MET A 190 1.47 11.16 -13.94
N VAL A 191 2.03 11.53 -15.09
CA VAL A 191 1.30 12.27 -16.15
C VAL A 191 0.17 11.42 -16.70
N ASN A 192 0.45 10.16 -17.07
CA ASN A 192 -0.55 9.25 -17.62
C ASN A 192 -1.72 9.03 -16.66
N GLN A 193 -1.43 8.74 -15.39
CA GLN A 193 -2.44 8.58 -14.35
C GLN A 193 -3.33 9.83 -14.19
N LYS A 194 -2.72 11.02 -14.29
CA LYS A 194 -3.44 12.30 -14.24
C LYS A 194 -4.39 12.45 -15.42
N GLU A 195 -3.92 12.18 -16.63
CA GLU A 195 -4.73 12.27 -17.85
C GLU A 195 -5.89 11.28 -17.84
N TRP A 196 -5.68 10.05 -17.40
CA TRP A 196 -6.73 9.04 -17.30
C TRP A 196 -7.79 9.42 -16.27
N HIS A 197 -7.41 9.90 -15.08
CA HIS A 197 -8.37 10.38 -14.09
C HIS A 197 -9.23 11.52 -14.63
N LEU A 198 -8.60 12.54 -15.26
CA LEU A 198 -9.32 13.70 -15.81
C LEU A 198 -10.26 13.32 -16.96
N SER A 199 -9.83 12.39 -17.81
CA SER A 199 -10.56 12.04 -19.03
C SER A 199 -11.71 11.07 -18.76
N MET A 200 -11.47 10.04 -17.94
CA MET A 200 -12.48 9.03 -17.59
C MET A 200 -13.46 9.52 -16.54
N LYS A 201 -13.07 10.52 -15.72
CA LYS A 201 -13.88 11.11 -14.65
C LYS A 201 -14.51 10.05 -13.71
N PRO A 202 -13.71 9.07 -13.22
CA PRO A 202 -14.21 8.05 -12.31
C PRO A 202 -14.67 8.71 -11.00
N SER A 203 -15.56 8.06 -10.25
CA SER A 203 -16.03 8.55 -8.95
C SER A 203 -14.88 8.68 -7.95
N ALA A 204 -13.95 7.72 -7.99
CA ALA A 204 -12.70 7.75 -7.25
C ALA A 204 -11.59 7.04 -8.03
N SER A 205 -10.34 7.32 -7.67
CA SER A 205 -9.17 6.63 -8.19
C SER A 205 -8.17 6.27 -7.12
N LEU A 206 -7.58 5.09 -7.22
CA LEU A 206 -6.42 4.67 -6.47
C LEU A 206 -5.20 4.81 -7.39
N LEU A 207 -4.45 5.89 -7.19
CA LEU A 207 -3.25 6.23 -7.97
C LEU A 207 -1.99 5.96 -7.17
N THR A 208 -0.83 5.92 -7.83
CA THR A 208 0.48 5.88 -7.18
C THR A 208 1.15 7.25 -7.25
N LEU A 209 1.39 7.86 -6.09
CA LEU A 209 2.18 9.07 -5.96
C LEU A 209 3.65 8.69 -5.74
N HIS A 210 4.50 8.95 -6.73
CA HIS A 210 5.90 8.59 -6.71
C HIS A 210 6.80 9.64 -6.04
N PHE A 211 7.84 9.17 -5.38
CA PHE A 211 8.81 10.01 -4.68
C PHE A 211 10.03 10.26 -5.57
N SER A 212 9.92 11.24 -6.48
CA SER A 212 11.07 11.67 -7.31
C SER A 212 12.31 11.94 -6.45
N ARG A 213 13.48 11.45 -6.86
CA ARG A 213 14.74 11.65 -6.14
C ARG A 213 15.25 13.08 -6.28
N THR A 214 14.98 13.71 -7.42
CA THR A 214 15.48 15.02 -7.81
C THR A 214 14.50 16.16 -7.51
N GLN A 215 13.18 15.90 -7.55
CA GLN A 215 12.16 16.93 -7.33
C GLN A 215 11.76 17.07 -5.85
N ASN A 216 11.73 18.32 -5.39
CA ASN A 216 11.30 18.67 -4.02
C ASN A 216 9.84 19.11 -3.93
N ARG A 217 9.23 19.48 -5.06
CA ARG A 217 7.85 19.98 -5.18
C ARG A 217 7.17 19.31 -6.36
N LEU A 218 5.87 19.08 -6.25
CA LEU A 218 5.10 18.31 -7.23
C LEU A 218 3.65 18.76 -7.22
N GLN A 219 3.20 19.32 -8.34
CA GLN A 219 1.79 19.66 -8.51
C GLN A 219 0.99 18.41 -8.91
N TYR A 220 0.17 17.90 -8.01
CA TYR A 220 -0.66 16.71 -8.24
C TYR A 220 -2.04 16.83 -7.56
N PHE A 221 -2.90 15.84 -7.72
CA PHE A 221 -4.23 15.88 -7.10
C PHE A 221 -4.16 15.89 -5.58
N GLU A 222 -5.05 16.67 -4.95
CA GLU A 222 -5.39 16.47 -3.55
C GLU A 222 -6.08 15.12 -3.35
N GLY A 223 -5.77 14.45 -2.25
CA GLY A 223 -6.38 13.18 -1.91
C GLY A 223 -5.82 12.59 -0.62
N ASP A 224 -6.33 11.40 -0.28
CA ASP A 224 -5.90 10.68 0.90
C ASP A 224 -4.69 9.79 0.58
N LEU A 225 -3.58 10.00 1.27
CA LEU A 225 -2.35 9.20 1.12
C LEU A 225 -2.47 7.93 1.98
N ILE A 226 -2.64 6.77 1.37
CA ILE A 226 -2.81 5.50 2.07
C ILE A 226 -1.45 4.85 2.35
N LEU A 227 -1.33 4.30 3.56
CA LEU A 227 -0.20 3.50 4.01
C LEU A 227 -0.44 2.01 3.68
N GLU A 228 0.24 1.50 2.65
CA GLU A 228 0.11 0.11 2.22
C GLU A 228 0.69 -0.87 3.28
N PRO A 229 -0.11 -1.82 3.82
CA PRO A 229 0.41 -2.84 4.71
C PRO A 229 1.27 -3.84 3.95
N TRP A 230 2.28 -4.41 4.59
CA TRP A 230 3.21 -5.38 3.99
C TRP A 230 4.04 -4.82 2.83
N GLY A 231 4.15 -3.49 2.74
CA GLY A 231 4.94 -2.81 1.73
C GLY A 231 6.45 -2.90 1.98
N SER A 232 7.24 -2.48 1.00
CA SER A 232 8.69 -2.31 1.18
C SER A 232 8.99 -1.35 2.34
N ARG A 233 10.08 -1.58 3.09
CA ARG A 233 10.60 -0.65 4.11
C ARG A 233 11.06 0.68 3.50
N HIS A 234 11.45 0.67 2.24
CA HIS A 234 11.90 1.83 1.49
C HIS A 234 11.06 1.96 0.21
N PRO A 235 9.81 2.42 0.32
CA PRO A 235 8.95 2.53 -0.85
C PRO A 235 9.39 3.69 -1.75
N SER A 236 9.23 3.52 -3.06
CA SER A 236 9.45 4.55 -4.08
C SER A 236 8.24 5.47 -4.28
N GLY A 237 7.16 5.26 -3.53
CA GLY A 237 5.92 6.01 -3.62
C GLY A 237 4.92 5.58 -2.55
N CYS A 238 3.70 6.08 -2.65
CA CYS A 238 2.56 5.65 -1.84
C CYS A 238 1.26 5.74 -2.64
N ARG A 239 0.21 5.12 -2.13
CA ARG A 239 -1.10 5.15 -2.76
C ARG A 239 -1.82 6.45 -2.43
N LEU A 240 -2.47 7.04 -3.42
CA LEU A 240 -3.23 8.27 -3.31
C LEU A 240 -4.65 8.00 -3.78
N VAL A 241 -5.63 8.20 -2.90
CA VAL A 241 -7.04 8.17 -3.27
C VAL A 241 -7.50 9.56 -3.70
N VAL A 242 -7.93 9.66 -4.95
CA VAL A 242 -8.38 10.89 -5.58
C VAL A 242 -9.86 10.79 -5.90
N GLN A 243 -10.67 11.73 -5.41
CA GLN A 243 -12.10 11.77 -5.76
C GLN A 243 -12.33 12.56 -7.05
N LYS A 244 -13.46 12.29 -7.71
CA LYS A 244 -13.90 13.02 -8.89
C LYS A 244 -13.87 14.54 -8.64
N GLY A 245 -13.18 15.27 -9.52
CA GLY A 245 -13.10 16.73 -9.42
C GLY A 245 -12.15 17.24 -8.33
N ALA A 246 -11.27 16.38 -7.81
CA ALA A 246 -10.21 16.80 -6.90
C ALA A 246 -9.40 17.95 -7.51
N ARG A 247 -9.08 18.94 -6.66
CA ARG A 247 -8.23 20.06 -7.03
C ARG A 247 -6.77 19.65 -7.10
N MET A 248 -5.96 20.45 -7.78
CA MET A 248 -4.50 20.30 -7.77
C MET A 248 -3.90 21.02 -6.56
N ILE A 249 -2.95 20.38 -5.90
CA ILE A 249 -2.13 20.96 -4.83
C ILE A 249 -0.65 20.75 -5.13
N ASP A 250 0.19 21.53 -4.46
CA ASP A 250 1.64 21.42 -4.60
C ASP A 250 2.23 20.68 -3.38
N TYR A 251 2.59 19.42 -3.59
CA TYR A 251 3.17 18.56 -2.56
C TYR A 251 4.62 18.93 -2.29
N ASN A 252 4.97 19.07 -1.02
CA ASN A 252 6.36 19.09 -0.58
C ASN A 252 6.88 17.65 -0.47
N ILE A 253 7.59 17.17 -1.50
CA ILE A 253 8.12 15.81 -1.59
C ILE A 253 9.12 15.51 -0.47
N LYS A 254 9.91 16.50 -0.06
CA LYS A 254 10.84 16.31 1.06
C LYS A 254 10.09 16.04 2.37
N ASN A 255 9.02 16.78 2.64
CA ASN A 255 8.18 16.55 3.81
C ASN A 255 7.49 15.18 3.74
N LEU A 256 6.95 14.83 2.58
CA LEU A 256 6.26 13.56 2.38
C LEU A 256 7.20 12.37 2.60
N LYS A 257 8.40 12.39 2.02
CA LYS A 257 9.45 11.39 2.27
C LYS A 257 9.80 11.28 3.75
N SER A 258 9.99 12.41 4.43
CA SER A 258 10.28 12.44 5.87
C SER A 258 9.15 11.83 6.70
N CYS A 259 7.89 12.13 6.38
CA CYS A 259 6.73 11.54 7.07
C CYS A 259 6.63 10.04 6.80
N MET A 260 6.89 9.61 5.56
CA MET A 260 6.93 8.18 5.22
C MET A 260 8.06 7.47 5.96
N ASP A 261 9.24 8.09 6.08
CA ASP A 261 10.36 7.53 6.85
C ASP A 261 10.00 7.41 8.34
N TYR A 262 9.32 8.41 8.90
CA TYR A 262 8.81 8.34 10.27
C TYR A 262 7.84 7.17 10.44
N PHE A 263 6.89 7.02 9.51
CA PHE A 263 5.97 5.87 9.52
C PHE A 263 6.76 4.56 9.47
N GLN A 264 7.60 4.37 8.47
CA GLN A 264 8.32 3.14 8.23
C GLN A 264 9.20 2.75 9.42
N ASN A 265 9.87 3.71 10.06
CA ASN A 265 10.88 3.42 11.09
C ASN A 265 10.43 3.61 12.54
N VAL A 266 9.24 4.15 12.76
CA VAL A 266 8.71 4.39 14.11
C VAL A 266 7.33 3.79 14.23
N LEU A 267 6.40 4.20 13.38
CA LEU A 267 4.99 3.81 13.56
C LEU A 267 4.71 2.40 13.09
N ARG A 268 5.40 1.90 12.06
CA ARG A 268 5.11 0.61 11.45
C ARG A 268 5.41 -0.56 12.41
N THR A 269 6.42 -0.40 13.25
CA THR A 269 6.85 -1.38 14.24
C THR A 269 6.43 -1.05 15.66
N ASN A 270 5.50 -0.11 15.84
CA ASN A 270 4.79 0.04 17.11
C ASN A 270 3.81 -1.11 17.35
N TYR A 271 3.42 -1.29 18.61
CA TYR A 271 2.41 -2.25 19.02
C TYR A 271 1.01 -1.66 18.88
N TYR A 272 0.12 -2.41 18.24
CA TYR A 272 -1.28 -2.08 18.05
C TYR A 272 -2.16 -3.28 18.44
N GLU A 273 -2.89 -3.14 19.54
CA GLU A 273 -3.75 -4.19 20.07
C GLU A 273 -4.85 -4.62 19.08
N HIS A 274 -5.12 -5.93 19.05
CA HIS A 274 -6.27 -6.53 18.36
C HIS A 274 -6.69 -7.84 19.06
N ASP A 275 -7.89 -8.32 18.75
CA ASP A 275 -8.56 -9.42 19.45
C ASP A 275 -8.46 -10.79 18.75
N VAL A 276 -7.72 -10.88 17.63
CA VAL A 276 -7.43 -12.15 16.96
C VAL A 276 -6.60 -13.05 17.87
N LYS A 277 -7.23 -14.14 18.37
CA LYS A 277 -6.72 -14.96 19.47
C LYS A 277 -5.65 -15.98 19.08
N ASP A 278 -5.54 -16.33 17.80
CA ASP A 278 -4.65 -17.42 17.34
C ASP A 278 -3.30 -16.90 16.83
N LEU A 279 -2.60 -16.16 17.69
CA LEU A 279 -1.27 -15.57 17.40
C LEU A 279 -0.17 -16.63 17.20
N ASN A 280 -0.43 -17.88 17.57
CA ASN A 280 0.58 -18.96 17.53
C ASN A 280 0.55 -19.77 16.23
N THR A 281 -0.42 -19.55 15.33
CA THR A 281 -0.61 -20.34 14.11
C THR A 281 -0.65 -19.50 12.83
N ASP A 282 -1.15 -18.25 12.86
CA ASP A 282 -1.45 -17.49 11.64
C ASP A 282 -0.42 -16.41 11.22
N GLY A 283 0.73 -16.31 11.91
CA GLY A 283 1.80 -15.41 11.49
C GLY A 283 1.46 -13.90 11.56
N LEU A 284 0.33 -13.55 12.18
CA LEU A 284 -0.05 -12.17 12.49
C LEU A 284 0.40 -11.82 13.91
N ASP A 285 0.93 -10.62 14.08
CA ASP A 285 1.31 -10.06 15.37
C ASP A 285 0.74 -8.64 15.55
N HIS A 286 1.18 -7.90 16.56
CA HIS A 286 0.64 -6.58 16.86
C HIS A 286 1.34 -5.43 16.11
N CYS A 287 2.05 -5.70 15.01
CA CYS A 287 2.60 -4.62 14.20
C CYS A 287 1.55 -3.91 13.36
N TYR A 288 1.94 -2.79 12.76
CA TYR A 288 1.06 -2.02 11.92
C TYR A 288 0.48 -2.84 10.75
N ASP A 289 1.31 -3.66 10.08
CA ASP A 289 0.90 -4.39 8.88
C ASP A 289 -0.19 -5.41 9.23
N CYS A 290 0.03 -6.21 10.27
CA CYS A 290 -0.92 -7.18 10.78
C CYS A 290 -2.21 -6.52 11.29
N ARG A 291 -2.09 -5.47 12.11
CA ARG A 291 -3.26 -4.75 12.60
C ARG A 291 -4.06 -4.10 11.47
N SER A 292 -3.38 -3.56 10.47
CA SER A 292 -3.98 -2.95 9.29
C SER A 292 -4.75 -3.97 8.47
N GLU A 293 -4.19 -5.15 8.26
CA GLU A 293 -4.89 -6.22 7.58
C GLU A 293 -6.18 -6.60 8.31
N ILE A 294 -6.10 -6.83 9.63
CA ILE A 294 -7.28 -7.12 10.46
C ILE A 294 -8.31 -6.00 10.32
N PHE A 295 -7.87 -4.73 10.34
CA PHE A 295 -8.75 -3.58 10.16
C PHE A 295 -9.46 -3.57 8.81
N ILE A 296 -8.71 -3.77 7.73
CA ILE A 296 -9.23 -3.76 6.36
C ILE A 296 -10.25 -4.87 6.17
N LEU A 297 -9.90 -6.10 6.57
CA LEU A 297 -10.77 -7.25 6.41
C LEU A 297 -12.02 -7.16 7.29
N SER A 298 -11.91 -6.66 8.52
CA SER A 298 -13.08 -6.44 9.39
C SER A 298 -14.06 -5.45 8.75
N ARG A 299 -13.56 -4.33 8.22
CA ARG A 299 -14.41 -3.34 7.52
C ARG A 299 -15.05 -3.89 6.26
N TYR A 300 -14.36 -4.77 5.54
CA TYR A 300 -14.93 -5.43 4.38
C TYR A 300 -16.09 -6.37 4.78
N LEU A 301 -15.94 -7.13 5.87
CA LEU A 301 -16.98 -8.03 6.37
C LEU A 301 -18.20 -7.31 6.99
N GLU A 302 -18.04 -6.06 7.42
CA GLU A 302 -19.12 -5.21 7.94
C GLU A 302 -19.97 -4.54 6.85
N LYS A 303 -19.54 -4.60 5.58
CA LYS A 303 -20.22 -3.99 4.42
C LYS A 303 -21.44 -4.80 3.99
#